data_AF-A0A2D6E073-F1
#
_entry.id   AF-A0A2D6E073-F1
#
_cell.length_a   1.000
_cell.length_b   1.000
_cell.length_c   1.000
_cell.angle_alpha   90.00
_cell.angle_beta   90.00
_cell.angle_gamma   90.00
#
_symmetry.space_group_name_H-M   'P 1'
#
loop_
_entity.id
_entity.type
_entity.pdbx_description
1 polymer ?
#
loop_
_entity_poly.entity_id
_entity_poly.type
_entity_poly.pdbx_seq_one_letter_code
_entity_poly.pdbx_strand_id
1 'polypeptide(L)'
;MPLLSHLILNLNVCRIMTAMAVVLLGSSNSPLWWTAAIPWFFFNLPGLLLFTFPAFALFLSSPGILPVDWMHGPFPLILAIGLPTAISMILSYCWRPLFRKTGALSQFDYPGA
;
A
#
# COMPACT_ATOMS: atom_id res chain seq x y z
N MET A 1 22.31 14.80 8.51
CA MET A 1 20.84 14.99 8.49
C MET A 1 20.14 14.91 7.12
N PRO A 2 20.78 15.00 5.92
CA PRO A 2 20.02 14.96 4.67
C PRO A 2 19.42 13.58 4.36
N LEU A 3 20.12 12.49 4.72
CA LEU A 3 19.72 11.12 4.40
C LEU A 3 18.34 10.72 4.94
N LEU A 4 18.00 11.13 6.18
CA LEU A 4 16.72 10.81 6.81
C LEU A 4 15.57 11.56 6.13
N SER A 5 15.77 12.84 5.81
CA SER A 5 14.79 13.63 5.05
C SER A 5 14.56 13.06 3.66
N HIS A 6 15.62 12.61 2.97
CA HIS A 6 15.51 11.94 1.66
C HIS A 6 14.78 10.59 1.73
N LEU A 7 14.98 9.82 2.81
CA LEU A 7 14.25 8.57 3.08
C LEU A 7 12.76 8.84 3.38
N ILE A 8 12.45 9.87 4.17
CA ILE A 8 11.09 10.28 4.52
C ILE A 8 10.35 10.89 3.31
N LEU A 9 11.06 11.56 2.40
CA LEU A 9 10.51 12.09 1.16
C LEU A 9 10.29 11.01 0.09
N ASN A 10 10.84 9.80 0.30
CA ASN A 10 10.59 8.68 -0.61
C ASN A 10 9.19 8.08 -0.35
N LEU A 11 8.28 8.34 -1.28
CA LEU A 11 6.89 7.86 -1.24
C LEU A 11 6.78 6.34 -0.97
N ASN A 12 7.72 5.54 -1.49
CA ASN A 12 7.70 4.09 -1.28
C ASN A 12 8.07 3.70 0.16
N VAL A 13 8.95 4.46 0.81
CA VAL A 13 9.30 4.25 2.22
C VAL A 13 8.10 4.59 3.09
N CYS A 14 7.41 5.70 2.81
CA CYS A 14 6.17 6.07 3.49
C CYS A 14 5.09 5.00 3.36
N ARG A 15 4.94 4.40 2.18
CA ARG A 15 4.02 3.28 1.97
C ARG A 15 4.35 2.05 2.82
N ILE A 16 5.62 1.65 2.85
CA ILE A 16 6.07 0.50 3.64
C ILE A 16 5.89 0.78 5.14
N MET A 17 6.31 1.96 5.60
CA MET A 17 6.19 2.36 7.01
C MET A 17 4.74 2.37 7.48
N THR A 18 3.85 2.97 6.70
CA THR A 18 2.42 3.00 7.03
C THR A 18 1.78 1.62 6.93
N ALA A 19 2.16 0.78 5.95
CA ALA A 19 1.71 -0.60 5.84
C ALA A 19 2.11 -1.44 7.07
N MET A 20 3.37 -1.36 7.50
CA MET A 20 3.86 -2.05 8.70
C MET A 20 3.14 -1.58 9.96
N ALA A 21 2.90 -0.28 10.09
CA ALA A 21 2.15 0.27 11.22
C ALA A 21 0.71 -0.25 11.26
N VAL A 22 0.02 -0.34 10.10
CA VAL A 22 -1.32 -0.94 10.02
C VAL A 22 -1.30 -2.41 10.41
N VAL A 23 -0.33 -3.19 9.93
CA VAL A 23 -0.24 -4.62 10.26
C VAL A 23 0.03 -4.83 11.74
N LEU A 24 0.96 -4.08 12.35
CA LEU A 24 1.31 -4.20 13.77
C LEU A 24 0.18 -3.74 14.69
N LEU A 25 -0.45 -2.60 14.39
CA LEU A 25 -1.56 -2.08 15.20
C LEU A 25 -2.85 -2.87 15.00
N GLY A 26 -3.11 -3.34 13.78
CA GLY A 26 -4.27 -4.17 13.46
C GLY A 26 -4.18 -5.56 14.08
N SER A 27 -3.02 -6.22 13.99
CA SER A 27 -2.80 -7.53 14.63
C SER A 27 -2.84 -7.50 16.15
N SER A 28 -2.55 -6.35 16.77
CA SER A 28 -2.68 -6.14 18.21
C SER A 28 -4.06 -5.66 18.65
N ASN A 29 -5.04 -5.55 17.72
CA ASN A 29 -6.37 -4.97 17.97
C ASN A 29 -6.31 -3.57 18.62
N SER A 30 -5.23 -2.82 18.39
CA SER A 30 -5.04 -1.51 18.98
C SER A 30 -6.05 -0.53 18.38
N PRO A 31 -6.84 0.20 19.19
CA PRO A 31 -7.84 1.12 18.68
C PRO A 31 -7.23 2.29 17.89
N LEU A 32 -5.90 2.42 17.83
CA LEU A 32 -5.20 3.44 17.06
C LEU A 32 -4.86 2.98 15.62
N TRP A 33 -5.16 1.74 15.23
CA TRP A 33 -4.81 1.19 13.91
C TRP A 33 -5.33 2.05 12.74
N TRP A 34 -6.50 2.69 12.89
CA TRP A 34 -7.08 3.57 11.87
C TRP A 34 -6.23 4.81 11.58
N THR A 35 -5.50 5.32 12.58
CA THR A 35 -4.60 6.46 12.41
C THR A 35 -3.44 6.16 11.45
N ALA A 36 -3.01 4.90 11.38
CA ALA A 36 -2.04 4.42 10.40
C ALA A 36 -2.70 4.03 9.07
N ALA A 37 -3.95 3.55 9.12
CA ALA A 37 -4.68 3.09 7.95
C ALA A 37 -5.07 4.23 7.00
N ILE A 38 -5.42 5.41 7.54
CA ILE A 38 -5.80 6.58 6.74
C ILE A 38 -4.63 7.03 5.84
N PRO A 39 -3.42 7.33 6.36
CA PRO A 39 -2.26 7.66 5.52
C PRO A 39 -1.90 6.53 4.55
N TRP A 40 -1.97 5.27 5.02
CA TRP A 40 -1.69 4.11 4.16
C TRP A 40 -2.63 4.06 2.95
N PHE A 41 -3.93 4.32 3.15
CA PHE A 41 -4.94 4.33 2.09
C PHE A 41 -4.63 5.39 1.02
N PHE A 42 -4.28 6.60 1.44
CA PHE A 42 -3.94 7.67 0.49
C PHE A 42 -2.67 7.38 -0.30
N PHE A 43 -1.62 6.88 0.35
CA PHE A 43 -0.39 6.55 -0.36
C PHE A 43 -0.54 5.37 -1.31
N ASN A 44 -1.42 4.41 -0.99
CA ASN A 44 -1.63 3.19 -1.78
C ASN A 44 -2.90 3.22 -2.63
N LEU A 45 -3.55 4.38 -2.79
CA LEU A 45 -4.79 4.53 -3.57
C LEU A 45 -4.70 3.89 -4.96
N PRO A 46 -3.61 4.04 -5.74
CA PRO A 46 -3.52 3.41 -7.06
C PRO A 46 -3.53 1.88 -7.01
N GLY A 47 -2.75 1.29 -6.09
CA GLY A 47 -2.73 -0.17 -5.93
C GLY A 47 -3.98 -0.71 -5.28
N LEU A 48 -4.62 0.06 -4.40
CA LEU A 48 -5.93 -0.25 -3.84
C LEU A 48 -6.98 -0.31 -4.95
N LEU A 49 -7.07 0.70 -5.83
CA LEU A 49 -8.02 0.66 -6.94
C LEU A 49 -7.78 -0.57 -7.82
N LEU A 50 -6.53 -0.84 -8.20
CA LEU A 50 -6.18 -2.01 -9.01
C LEU A 50 -6.39 -3.36 -8.33
N PHE A 51 -6.33 -3.42 -6.99
CA PHE A 51 -6.60 -4.66 -6.25
C PHE A 51 -8.10 -4.84 -5.99
N THR A 52 -8.79 -3.77 -5.60
CA THR A 52 -10.19 -3.81 -5.16
C THR A 52 -11.12 -4.11 -6.34
N PHE A 53 -10.89 -3.54 -7.53
CA PHE A 53 -11.75 -3.79 -8.70
C PHE A 53 -11.75 -5.28 -9.13
N PRO A 54 -10.60 -5.94 -9.34
CA PRO A 54 -10.56 -7.37 -9.65
C PRO A 54 -11.07 -8.24 -8.50
N ALA A 55 -10.71 -7.93 -7.25
CA ALA A 55 -11.18 -8.69 -6.10
C ALA A 55 -12.71 -8.65 -5.96
N PHE A 56 -13.30 -7.47 -6.17
CA PHE A 56 -14.75 -7.28 -6.14
C PHE A 56 -15.45 -7.97 -7.32
N ALA A 57 -14.89 -7.89 -8.52
CA ALA A 57 -15.42 -8.58 -9.69
C ALA A 57 -15.40 -10.11 -9.52
N LEU A 58 -14.30 -10.66 -8.98
CA LEU A 58 -14.18 -12.09 -8.67
C LEU A 58 -15.17 -12.51 -7.58
N PHE A 59 -15.36 -11.68 -6.55
CA PHE A 59 -16.32 -11.94 -5.47
C PHE A 59 -17.77 -11.99 -5.99
N LEU A 60 -18.17 -11.03 -6.83
CA LEU A 60 -19.52 -11.00 -7.42
C LEU A 60 -19.77 -12.14 -8.42
N SER A 61 -18.73 -12.66 -9.06
CA SER A 61 -18.84 -13.69 -10.10
C SER A 61 -18.81 -15.13 -9.55
N SER A 62 -18.59 -15.31 -8.24
CA SER A 62 -18.42 -16.63 -7.65
C SER A 62 -19.51 -16.94 -6.62
N PRO A 63 -20.63 -17.56 -7.05
CA PRO A 63 -21.64 -18.05 -6.12
C PRO A 63 -21.10 -19.34 -5.46
N GLY A 64 -20.48 -19.22 -4.30
CA GLY A 64 -20.10 -20.38 -3.48
C GLY A 64 -18.64 -20.51 -3.09
N ILE A 65 -17.89 -19.41 -2.92
CA ILE A 65 -16.58 -19.48 -2.25
C ILE A 65 -16.81 -19.84 -0.78
N LEU A 66 -16.67 -21.14 -0.47
CA LEU A 66 -16.49 -21.60 0.90
C LEU A 66 -15.29 -20.84 1.50
N PRO A 67 -15.38 -20.34 2.75
CA PRO A 67 -14.25 -19.73 3.42
C PRO A 67 -13.13 -20.76 3.46
N VAL A 68 -12.05 -20.50 2.72
CA VAL A 68 -11.00 -21.50 2.55
C VAL A 68 -10.19 -21.56 3.84
N ASP A 69 -10.15 -22.72 4.49
CA ASP A 69 -9.60 -22.93 5.85
C ASP A 69 -8.12 -22.54 6.05
N TRP A 70 -7.38 -22.15 5.01
CA TRP A 70 -6.02 -21.62 5.14
C TRP A 70 -5.98 -20.10 5.37
N MET A 71 -7.13 -19.42 5.33
CA MET A 71 -7.26 -17.99 5.66
C MET A 71 -7.40 -17.71 7.17
N HIS A 72 -7.11 -18.67 8.04
CA HIS A 72 -7.12 -18.44 9.48
C HIS A 72 -5.84 -17.70 9.92
N GLY A 73 -5.97 -16.70 10.80
CA GLY A 73 -4.85 -15.96 11.38
C GLY A 73 -4.53 -14.61 10.69
N PRO A 74 -3.32 -14.04 10.87
CA PRO A 74 -2.97 -12.70 10.37
C PRO A 74 -2.70 -12.65 8.85
N PHE A 75 -2.69 -13.81 8.18
CA PHE A 75 -2.33 -13.92 6.76
C PHE A 75 -3.23 -13.12 5.81
N PRO A 76 -4.58 -13.13 5.93
CA PRO A 76 -5.45 -12.31 5.07
C PRO A 76 -5.19 -10.81 5.26
N LEU A 77 -4.89 -10.39 6.49
CA LEU A 77 -4.58 -8.99 6.81
C LEU A 77 -3.25 -8.57 6.16
N ILE A 78 -2.21 -9.41 6.26
CA ILE A 78 -0.93 -9.18 5.58
C ILE A 78 -1.12 -9.13 4.07
N LEU A 79 -1.95 -10.00 3.49
CA LEU A 79 -2.20 -10.03 2.05
C LEU A 79 -2.98 -8.79 1.58
N ALA A 80 -4.02 -8.41 2.33
CA ALA A 80 -4.86 -7.24 2.04
C ALA A 80 -4.12 -5.91 2.13
N ILE A 81 -3.09 -5.83 2.97
CA ILE A 81 -2.23 -4.65 3.08
C ILE A 81 -1.03 -4.75 2.12
N GLY A 82 -0.42 -5.92 2.01
CA GLY A 82 0.80 -6.16 1.23
C GLY A 82 0.58 -6.02 -0.28
N LEU A 83 -0.48 -6.62 -0.83
CA LEU A 83 -0.74 -6.59 -2.28
C LEU A 83 -0.97 -5.17 -2.82
N PRO A 84 -1.87 -4.34 -2.25
CA PRO A 84 -2.03 -2.96 -2.71
C PRO A 84 -0.74 -2.14 -2.57
N THR A 85 0.06 -2.43 -1.55
CA THR A 85 1.34 -1.76 -1.33
C THR A 85 2.34 -2.11 -2.43
N ALA A 86 2.51 -3.40 -2.73
CA ALA A 86 3.40 -3.87 -3.79
C ALA A 86 2.97 -3.32 -5.17
N ILE A 87 1.67 -3.36 -5.48
CA ILE A 87 1.14 -2.82 -6.74
C ILE A 87 1.40 -1.31 -6.83
N SER A 88 1.18 -0.56 -5.76
CA SER A 88 1.42 0.89 -5.73
C SER A 88 2.91 1.24 -5.94
N MET A 89 3.82 0.44 -5.37
CA MET A 89 5.26 0.60 -5.57
C MET A 89 5.67 0.35 -7.02
N ILE A 90 5.17 -0.72 -7.64
CA ILE A 90 5.42 -1.05 -9.06
C ILE A 90 4.87 0.06 -9.96
N LEU A 91 3.63 0.49 -9.74
CA LEU A 91 3.02 1.59 -10.48
C LEU A 91 3.83 2.88 -10.36
N SER A 92 4.40 3.15 -9.19
CA SER A 92 5.22 4.34 -9.01
C SER A 92 6.51 4.26 -9.81
N TYR A 93 7.07 3.06 -10.01
CA TYR A 93 8.16 2.88 -10.96
C TYR A 93 7.71 3.13 -12.41
N CYS A 94 6.55 2.62 -12.81
CA CYS A 94 5.98 2.83 -14.15
C CYS A 94 5.64 4.31 -14.42
N TRP A 95 5.22 5.07 -13.41
CA TRP A 95 4.82 6.47 -13.55
C TRP A 95 5.97 7.47 -13.36
N ARG A 96 7.13 7.05 -12.83
CA ARG A 96 8.35 7.89 -12.75
C ARG A 96 8.64 8.68 -14.04
N PRO A 97 8.68 8.07 -15.24
CA PRO A 97 8.96 8.82 -16.47
C PRO A 97 7.87 9.85 -16.80
N LEU A 98 6.62 9.59 -16.43
CA LEU A 98 5.51 10.52 -16.62
C LEU A 98 5.60 11.71 -15.65
N PHE A 99 5.88 11.44 -14.38
CA PHE A 99 6.00 12.48 -13.34
C PHE A 99 7.23 13.37 -13.49
N ARG A 100 8.32 12.83 -14.04
CA ARG A 100 9.50 13.64 -14.41
C ARG A 100 9.19 14.65 -15.51
N LYS A 101 8.29 14.32 -16.44
CA LYS A 101 7.87 15.25 -17.50
C LYS A 101 6.94 16.35 -16.99
N THR A 102 6.11 16.08 -15.98
CA THR A 102 5.12 17.03 -15.45
C THR A 102 5.63 17.85 -14.28
N GLY A 103 6.80 17.52 -13.70
CA GLY A 103 7.36 18.20 -12.53
C GLY A 103 6.59 17.97 -11.22
N ALA A 104 5.45 17.26 -11.27
CA ALA A 104 4.51 17.11 -10.15
C ALA A 104 5.09 16.34 -8.94
N LEU A 105 6.22 15.63 -9.10
CA LEU A 105 6.88 14.88 -8.04
C LEU A 105 8.38 15.18 -7.92
N SER A 106 8.89 16.27 -8.50
CA SER A 106 10.34 16.56 -8.42
C SER A 106 10.84 16.76 -6.98
N GLN A 107 9.94 17.05 -6.03
CA GLN A 107 10.23 17.18 -4.60
C GLN A 107 10.24 15.84 -3.84
N PHE A 108 9.64 14.79 -4.41
CA PHE A 108 9.54 13.45 -3.82
C PHE A 108 10.43 12.41 -4.54
N ASP A 109 10.96 12.74 -5.72
CA ASP A 109 11.90 11.92 -6.47
C ASP A 109 13.33 12.42 -6.20
N TYR A 110 14.06 11.75 -5.30
CA TYR A 110 15.50 11.94 -5.14
C TYR A 110 16.24 10.86 -5.92
N PRO A 111 16.85 11.19 -7.08
CA PRO A 111 17.71 10.26 -7.82
C PRO A 111 19.06 10.20 -7.10
N GLY A 112 19.25 9.22 -6.22
CA GLY A 112 20.53 9.06 -5.53
C GLY A 112 20.55 8.16 -4.29
N ALA A 113 19.57 7.25 -4.15
CA ALA A 113 19.67 6.11 -3.23
C ALA A 113 19.92 4.85 -4.05
#